data_AF-A0A9P0G8J3-F1
#
_entry.id   AF-A0A9P0G8J3-F1
#
_cell.length_a   1.000
_cell.length_b   1.000
_cell.length_c   1.000
_cell.angle_alpha   90.00
_cell.angle_beta   90.00
_cell.angle_gamma   90.00
#
_symmetry.space_group_name_H-M   'P 1'
#
loop_
_entity.id
_entity.type
_entity.pdbx_description
1 polymer ?
#
loop_
_entity_poly.entity_id
_entity_poly.type
_entity_poly.pdbx_seq_one_letter_code
_entity_poly.pdbx_strand_id
1 'polypeptide(L)'
;MPKIPNSEKCSLNIFDDGKAPRCDSCGVFFHLDEKCSGLCASEQRSIVLQKSSMIFFCEDCKTSFKKIPLLINKLAAIESKVNSLEDKVTSIEEKIQTLKTEGSSSLNSDSVSYEIHDRITRASNLMVYNVKESSSTCF
;
A
#
# COMPACT_ATOMS: atom_id res chain seq x y z
N MET A 1 -41.47 -22.86 5.87
CA MET A 1 -41.92 -21.52 6.31
C MET A 1 -41.21 -20.49 5.43
N PRO A 2 -41.90 -19.74 4.56
CA PRO A 2 -41.26 -18.70 3.76
C PRO A 2 -40.77 -17.58 4.69
N LYS A 3 -39.49 -17.19 4.56
CA LYS A 3 -38.93 -16.06 5.31
C LYS A 3 -39.56 -14.78 4.77
N ILE A 4 -40.34 -14.09 5.60
CA ILE A 4 -40.90 -12.78 5.29
C ILE A 4 -39.72 -11.81 5.18
N PRO A 5 -39.56 -11.08 4.06
CA PRO A 5 -38.51 -10.09 3.95
C PRO A 5 -38.81 -8.92 4.89
N ASN A 6 -37.82 -8.53 5.69
CA ASN A 6 -37.87 -7.32 6.50
C ASN A 6 -37.35 -6.15 5.68
N SER A 7 -37.95 -4.97 5.85
CA SER A 7 -37.33 -3.75 5.32
C SER A 7 -36.12 -3.39 6.21
N GLU A 8 -34.98 -3.08 5.60
CA GLU A 8 -33.80 -2.63 6.36
C GLU A 8 -34.04 -1.28 7.05
N LYS A 9 -34.92 -0.45 6.50
CA LYS A 9 -35.12 0.93 6.97
C LYS A 9 -36.00 1.04 8.23
N CYS A 10 -36.99 0.16 8.41
CA CYS A 10 -37.85 0.21 9.59
C CYS A 10 -37.91 -1.10 10.39
N SER A 11 -37.16 -2.14 9.98
CA SER A 11 -37.08 -3.46 10.64
C SER A 11 -38.43 -4.19 10.80
N LEU A 12 -39.52 -3.62 10.29
CA LEU A 12 -40.83 -4.25 10.24
C LEU A 12 -40.90 -5.20 9.04
N ASN A 13 -41.62 -6.30 9.26
CA ASN A 13 -41.97 -7.27 8.23
C ASN A 13 -42.71 -6.58 7.08
N ILE A 14 -42.38 -6.98 5.84
CA ILE A 14 -43.09 -6.55 4.65
C ILE A 14 -44.26 -7.52 4.46
N PHE A 15 -45.43 -7.14 4.97
CA PHE A 15 -46.68 -7.91 4.86
C PHE A 15 -47.48 -7.56 3.59
N ASP A 16 -46.81 -7.14 2.52
CA ASP A 16 -47.50 -6.71 1.31
C ASP A 16 -47.50 -7.85 0.28
N ASP A 17 -48.71 -8.23 -0.18
CA ASP A 17 -49.03 -9.36 -1.06
C ASP A 17 -48.39 -9.21 -2.47
N GLY A 18 -47.07 -9.20 -2.55
CA GLY A 18 -46.30 -9.05 -3.78
C GLY A 18 -46.17 -7.62 -4.31
N LYS A 19 -46.59 -6.61 -3.53
CA LYS A 19 -46.52 -5.20 -3.89
C LYS A 19 -45.49 -4.48 -3.04
N ALA A 20 -44.20 -4.78 -3.20
CA ALA A 20 -43.13 -4.06 -2.51
C ALA A 20 -42.04 -3.67 -3.51
N PRO A 21 -41.61 -2.39 -3.58
CA PRO A 21 -40.48 -2.01 -4.41
C PRO A 21 -39.21 -2.72 -3.96
N ARG A 22 -38.50 -3.30 -4.93
CA ARG A 22 -37.21 -3.96 -4.74
C ARG A 22 -36.12 -3.10 -5.35
N CYS A 23 -35.08 -2.78 -4.59
CA CYS A 23 -33.93 -2.07 -5.11
C CYS A 23 -33.18 -2.95 -6.12
N ASP A 24 -32.93 -2.45 -7.33
CA ASP A 24 -32.25 -3.19 -8.40
C ASP A 24 -30.75 -3.39 -8.15
N SER A 25 -30.16 -2.60 -7.24
CA SER A 25 -28.73 -2.73 -6.89
C SER A 25 -28.51 -3.68 -5.72
N CYS A 26 -29.12 -3.43 -4.56
CA CYS A 26 -28.91 -4.27 -3.36
C CYS A 26 -29.91 -5.43 -3.24
N GLY A 27 -30.99 -5.45 -4.03
CA GLY A 27 -32.00 -6.49 -4.00
C GLY A 27 -32.95 -6.45 -2.79
N VAL A 28 -32.77 -5.47 -1.89
CA VAL A 28 -33.56 -5.29 -0.67
C VAL A 28 -34.96 -4.77 -1.02
N PHE A 29 -35.96 -5.24 -0.28
CA PHE A 29 -37.35 -4.81 -0.40
C PHE A 29 -37.65 -3.67 0.57
N PHE A 30 -38.47 -2.72 0.12
CA PHE A 30 -38.90 -1.57 0.89
C PHE A 30 -40.43 -1.52 0.92
N HIS A 31 -41.02 -0.95 1.98
CA HIS A 31 -42.46 -0.71 2.01
C HIS A 31 -42.88 0.37 1.02
N LEU A 32 -44.13 0.33 0.54
CA LEU A 32 -44.79 1.39 -0.23
C LEU A 32 -45.14 2.63 0.61
N ASP A 33 -44.23 3.03 1.48
CA ASP A 33 -44.31 4.29 2.21
C ASP A 33 -43.15 5.18 1.79
N GLU A 34 -43.39 6.48 1.75
CA GLU A 34 -42.39 7.51 1.47
C GLU A 34 -41.26 7.45 2.51
N LYS A 35 -41.57 7.09 3.76
CA LYS A 35 -40.57 6.95 4.83
C LYS A 35 -39.56 5.82 4.55
N CYS A 36 -40.03 4.70 4.04
CA CYS A 36 -39.20 3.53 3.79
C CYS A 36 -38.53 3.59 2.41
N SER A 37 -39.30 3.79 1.35
CA SER A 37 -38.81 3.75 -0.02
C SER A 37 -38.30 5.09 -0.55
N GLY A 38 -38.74 6.20 0.03
CA GLY A 38 -38.50 7.55 -0.51
C GLY A 38 -39.22 7.82 -1.83
N LEU A 39 -40.19 6.98 -2.20
CA LEU A 39 -40.96 7.11 -3.44
C LEU A 39 -42.27 7.85 -3.16
N CYS A 40 -42.59 8.82 -4.01
CA CYS A 40 -43.91 9.46 -4.00
C CYS A 40 -44.98 8.54 -4.62
N ALA A 41 -46.26 8.86 -4.39
CA ALA A 41 -47.38 8.03 -4.85
C ALA A 41 -47.38 7.75 -6.37
N SER A 42 -46.93 8.68 -7.21
CA SER A 42 -46.78 8.44 -8.66
C SER A 42 -45.67 7.43 -8.98
N GLU A 43 -44.51 7.56 -8.34
CA GLU A 43 -43.38 6.63 -8.56
C GLU A 43 -43.69 5.22 -8.05
N GLN A 44 -44.34 5.12 -6.90
CA GLN A 44 -44.81 3.85 -6.36
C GLN A 44 -45.73 3.12 -7.34
N ARG A 45 -46.67 3.85 -7.97
CA ARG A 45 -47.56 3.30 -9.02
C ARG A 45 -46.77 2.86 -10.25
N SER A 46 -45.79 3.64 -10.71
CA SER A 46 -44.98 3.30 -11.88
C SER A 46 -44.06 2.10 -11.67
N ILE A 47 -43.49 1.94 -10.47
CA ILE A 47 -42.56 0.84 -10.17
C ILE A 47 -43.32 -0.46 -9.88
N VAL A 48 -44.41 -0.40 -9.11
CA VAL A 48 -45.07 -1.60 -8.56
C VAL A 48 -46.32 -2.01 -9.35
N LEU A 49 -47.10 -1.07 -9.89
CA LEU A 49 -48.40 -1.37 -10.49
C LEU A 49 -48.39 -1.46 -12.03
N GLN A 50 -47.39 -0.90 -12.73
CA GLN A 50 -47.34 -0.85 -14.20
C GLN A 50 -46.38 -1.84 -14.89
N LYS A 51 -45.87 -2.87 -14.19
CA LYS A 51 -44.87 -3.83 -14.72
C LYS A 51 -43.62 -3.12 -15.30
N SER A 52 -42.78 -2.65 -14.37
CA SER A 52 -41.31 -2.45 -14.48
C SER A 52 -40.73 -2.11 -15.86
N SER A 53 -40.86 -0.85 -16.29
CA SER A 53 -39.87 -0.23 -17.19
C SER A 53 -38.85 0.63 -16.44
N MET A 54 -39.13 0.98 -15.18
CA MET A 54 -38.28 1.87 -14.38
C MET A 54 -37.49 1.11 -13.33
N ILE A 55 -36.21 1.48 -13.21
CA ILE A 55 -35.26 0.96 -12.24
C ILE A 55 -35.40 1.75 -10.93
N PHE A 56 -35.43 1.05 -9.80
CA PHE A 56 -35.47 1.63 -8.47
C PHE A 56 -34.14 1.40 -7.73
N PHE A 57 -33.57 2.48 -7.20
CA PHE A 57 -32.43 2.41 -6.29
C PHE A 57 -32.81 3.01 -4.95
N CYS A 58 -32.48 2.31 -3.86
CA CYS A 58 -32.58 2.86 -2.52
C CYS A 58 -31.60 4.03 -2.34
N GLU A 59 -31.82 4.82 -1.30
CA GLU A 59 -31.02 5.99 -0.98
C GLU A 59 -29.54 5.67 -0.76
N ASP A 60 -29.24 4.54 -0.11
CA ASP A 60 -27.86 4.10 0.13
C ASP A 60 -27.14 3.72 -1.16
N CYS A 61 -27.82 3.02 -2.08
CA CYS A 61 -27.29 2.74 -3.40
C CYS A 61 -27.08 4.03 -4.20
N LYS A 62 -28.07 4.94 -4.21
CA LYS A 62 -27.96 6.24 -4.89
C LYS A 62 -26.77 7.06 -4.39
N THR A 63 -26.59 7.14 -3.08
CA THR A 63 -25.47 7.88 -2.48
C THR A 63 -24.13 7.19 -2.73
N SER A 64 -24.09 5.86 -2.73
CA SER A 64 -22.90 5.08 -3.08
C SER A 64 -22.47 5.35 -4.52
N PHE A 65 -23.39 5.33 -5.49
CA PHE A 65 -23.07 5.65 -6.89
C PHE A 65 -22.50 7.07 -7.05
N LYS A 66 -23.01 8.06 -6.30
CA LYS A 66 -22.46 9.43 -6.30
C LYS A 66 -21.03 9.51 -5.75
N LYS A 67 -20.65 8.61 -4.84
CA LYS A 67 -19.30 8.58 -4.24
C LYS A 67 -18.28 7.86 -5.13
N ILE A 68 -18.70 7.00 -6.06
CA ILE A 68 -17.80 6.23 -6.93
C ILE A 68 -16.82 7.13 -7.72
N PRO A 69 -17.25 8.21 -8.41
CA PRO A 69 -16.31 9.08 -9.14
C PRO A 69 -15.24 9.71 -8.23
N LEU A 70 -15.63 10.08 -7.01
CA LEU A 70 -14.69 10.64 -6.02
C LEU A 70 -13.66 9.60 -5.57
N LEU A 71 -14.09 8.34 -5.39
CA LEU A 71 -13.18 7.24 -5.05
C LEU A 71 -12.22 6.93 -6.19
N ILE A 72 -12.70 6.91 -7.45
CA ILE A 72 -11.87 6.73 -8.63
C ILE A 72 -10.77 7.81 -8.69
N ASN A 73 -11.14 9.07 -8.49
CA ASN A 73 -10.17 10.17 -8.49
C ASN A 73 -9.14 10.05 -7.35
N LYS A 74 -9.57 9.62 -6.16
CA LYS A 74 -8.66 9.38 -5.04
C LYS A 74 -7.69 8.22 -5.32
N LEU A 75 -8.18 7.15 -5.94
CA LEU A 75 -7.34 6.00 -6.34
C LEU A 75 -6.29 6.42 -7.37
N ALA A 76 -6.67 7.16 -8.40
CA ALA A 76 -5.74 7.68 -9.41
C ALA A 76 -4.65 8.58 -8.78
N ALA A 77 -5.03 9.41 -7.80
CA ALA A 77 -4.07 10.25 -7.07
C ALA A 77 -3.12 9.43 -6.19
N ILE A 78 -3.59 8.33 -5.60
CA ILE A 78 -2.74 7.40 -4.83
C ILE A 78 -1.78 6.67 -5.77
N GLU A 79 -2.27 6.15 -6.89
CA GLU A 79 -1.46 5.47 -7.91
C GLU A 79 -0.32 6.36 -8.41
N SER A 80 -0.61 7.62 -8.74
CA SER A 80 0.43 8.59 -9.12
C SER A 80 1.48 8.82 -8.03
N LYS A 81 1.08 8.86 -6.75
CA LYS A 81 2.02 9.00 -5.62
C LYS A 81 2.86 7.75 -5.40
N VAL A 82 2.29 6.56 -5.60
CA VAL A 82 3.01 5.28 -5.50
C VAL A 82 4.07 5.21 -6.59
N ASN A 83 3.72 5.50 -7.84
CA ASN A 83 4.68 5.50 -8.95
C ASN A 83 5.83 6.50 -8.68
N SER A 84 5.50 7.71 -8.19
CA SER A 84 6.53 8.70 -7.82
C SER A 84 7.42 8.25 -6.64
N LEU A 85 6.90 7.43 -5.73
CA LEU A 85 7.70 6.85 -4.65
C LEU A 85 8.59 5.72 -5.17
N GLU A 86 8.09 4.85 -6.05
CA GLU A 86 8.87 3.80 -6.70
C GLU A 86 10.07 4.40 -7.46
N ASP A 87 9.87 5.45 -8.25
CA ASP A 87 10.94 6.17 -8.95
C ASP A 87 12.00 6.74 -8.00
N LYS A 88 11.58 7.19 -6.80
CA LYS A 88 12.52 7.68 -5.79
C LYS A 88 13.29 6.54 -5.13
N VAL A 89 12.65 5.40 -4.89
CA VAL A 89 13.30 4.22 -4.31
C VAL A 89 14.34 3.70 -5.29
N THR A 90 14.01 3.53 -6.57
CA THR A 90 14.98 3.09 -7.60
C THR A 90 16.17 4.03 -7.69
N SER A 91 15.94 5.36 -7.70
CA SER A 91 17.03 6.34 -7.67
C SER A 91 17.91 6.25 -6.41
N ILE A 92 17.33 5.94 -5.25
CA ILE A 92 18.08 5.74 -4.02
C ILE A 92 18.88 4.43 -4.07
N GLU A 93 18.31 3.35 -4.60
CA GLU A 93 18.98 2.07 -4.76
C GLU A 93 20.21 2.19 -5.67
N GLU A 94 20.08 2.92 -6.79
CA GLU A 94 21.20 3.24 -7.68
C GLU A 94 22.30 4.01 -6.94
N LYS A 95 21.94 5.05 -6.17
CA LYS A 95 22.90 5.81 -5.35
C LYS A 95 23.60 4.93 -4.32
N ILE A 96 22.87 4.04 -3.64
CA ILE A 96 23.47 3.08 -2.70
C ILE A 96 24.44 2.15 -3.42
N GLN A 97 24.10 1.68 -4.61
CA GLN A 97 24.96 0.81 -5.39
C GLN A 97 26.26 1.53 -5.80
N THR A 98 26.17 2.77 -6.28
CA THR A 98 27.36 3.59 -6.60
C THR A 98 28.25 3.82 -5.37
N LEU A 99 27.67 4.18 -4.23
CA LEU A 99 28.41 4.36 -2.98
C LEU A 99 29.06 3.06 -2.48
N LYS A 100 28.41 1.91 -2.65
CA LYS A 100 29.01 0.61 -2.33
C LYS A 100 30.22 0.32 -3.23
N THR A 101 30.11 0.58 -4.53
CA THR A 101 31.23 0.38 -5.46
C THR A 101 32.39 1.34 -5.19
N GLU A 102 32.12 2.62 -4.94
CA GLU A 102 33.16 3.62 -4.62
C GLU A 102 33.79 3.37 -3.23
N GLY A 103 32.99 3.00 -2.24
CA GLY A 103 33.49 2.63 -0.92
C GLY A 103 34.35 1.37 -0.95
N SER A 104 34.05 0.42 -1.84
CA SER A 104 34.87 -0.79 -2.02
C SER A 104 36.18 -0.56 -2.75
N SER A 105 36.27 0.45 -3.63
CA SER A 105 37.50 0.79 -4.36
C SER A 105 38.43 1.71 -3.57
N SER A 106 37.90 2.50 -2.62
CA SER A 106 38.67 3.51 -1.88
C SER A 106 39.51 2.96 -0.73
N LEU A 107 39.35 1.69 -0.33
CA LEU A 107 40.18 1.08 0.70
C LEU A 107 40.71 -0.24 0.20
N ASN A 108 41.86 -0.17 -0.46
CA ASN A 108 42.79 -1.28 -0.63
C ASN A 108 43.41 -1.63 0.75
N SER A 109 42.55 -1.86 1.74
CA SER A 109 42.87 -2.17 3.14
C SER A 109 43.86 -3.31 3.22
N ASP A 110 43.72 -4.29 2.32
CA ASP A 110 44.61 -5.43 2.22
C ASP A 110 46.00 -5.02 1.74
N SER A 111 46.11 -4.12 0.75
CA SER A 111 47.40 -3.58 0.29
C SER A 111 48.09 -2.75 1.36
N VAL A 112 47.35 -1.92 2.10
CA VAL A 112 47.89 -1.14 3.23
C VAL A 112 48.35 -2.07 4.35
N SER A 113 47.56 -3.10 4.66
CA SER A 113 47.90 -4.11 5.67
C SER A 113 49.15 -4.90 5.27
N TYR A 114 49.27 -5.26 4.00
CA TYR A 114 50.45 -5.95 3.46
C TYR A 114 51.71 -5.10 3.58
N GLU A 115 51.62 -3.81 3.23
CA GLU A 115 52.74 -2.87 3.34
C GLU A 115 53.19 -2.68 4.80
N ILE A 116 52.23 -2.52 5.72
CA ILE A 116 52.54 -2.38 7.16
C ILE A 116 53.23 -3.66 7.67
N HIS A 117 52.73 -4.84 7.33
CA HIS A 117 53.31 -6.10 7.77
C HIS A 117 54.74 -6.30 7.24
N ASP A 118 54.97 -5.93 5.98
CA ASP A 118 56.30 -5.98 5.37
C ASP A 118 57.28 -4.98 6.02
N ARG A 119 56.83 -3.76 6.34
CA ARG A 119 57.65 -2.79 7.09
C ARG A 119 58.01 -3.30 8.49
N ILE A 120 57.08 -3.91 9.21
CA ILE A 120 57.32 -4.51 10.54
C ILE A 120 58.37 -5.62 10.43
N THR A 121 58.23 -6.50 9.43
CA THR A 121 59.18 -7.59 9.19
C THR A 121 60.59 -7.06 8.96
N ARG A 122 60.72 -6.03 8.11
CA ARG A 122 62.02 -5.39 7.80
C ARG A 122 62.61 -4.61 8.98
N ALA A 123 61.77 -4.00 9.83
CA ALA A 123 62.22 -3.23 11.00
C ALA A 123 62.92 -4.09 12.07
N SER A 124 62.66 -5.40 12.08
CA SER A 124 63.33 -6.37 12.99
C SER A 124 64.81 -6.57 12.70
N ASN A 125 65.27 -6.23 11.49
CA ASN A 125 66.65 -6.44 11.04
C ASN A 125 67.45 -5.14 11.18
N LEU A 126 67.83 -4.81 12.41
CA LEU A 126 68.67 -3.64 12.69
C LEU A 126 70.15 -4.00 12.46
N MET A 127 70.71 -3.54 11.33
CA MET A 127 72.16 -3.61 11.11
C MET A 127 72.85 -2.39 11.74
N VAL A 128 73.59 -2.63 12.82
CA VAL A 128 74.38 -1.59 13.49
C VAL A 128 75.82 -1.67 13.00
N TYR A 129 76.26 -0.66 12.25
CA TYR A 129 77.64 -0.56 11.76
C TYR A 129 78.53 0.16 12.77
N ASN A 130 79.84 -0.11 12.69
CA ASN A 130 80.87 0.56 13.49
C ASN A 130 80.78 0.32 15.00
N VAL A 131 80.23 -0.84 15.42
CA VAL A 131 80.32 -1.29 16.80
C VAL A 131 81.75 -1.74 17.07
N LYS A 132 82.42 -1.08 18.02
CA LYS A 132 83.75 -1.49 18.47
C LYS A 132 83.59 -2.78 19.27
N GLU A 133 84.06 -3.90 18.72
CA GLU A 133 83.99 -5.19 19.40
C GLU A 133 84.74 -5.11 20.74
N SER A 134 84.06 -5.48 21.83
CA SER A 134 84.72 -5.60 23.13
C SER A 134 85.68 -6.77 23.06
N SER A 135 86.99 -6.48 23.14
CA SER A 135 88.04 -7.48 23.24
C SER A 135 87.83 -8.31 24.50
N SER A 136 87.18 -9.46 24.37
CA SER A 136 87.06 -10.45 25.42
C SER A 136 88.46 -10.99 25.73
N THR A 137 89.03 -10.59 26.86
CA THR A 137 90.13 -11.33 27.47
C THR A 137 89.54 -12.65 27.98
N CYS A 138 89.75 -13.73 27.21
CA CYS A 138 89.55 -15.09 27.70
C CYS A 138 90.48 -15.33 28.90
N PHE A 139 89.90 -15.75 30.03
CA PHE A 139 90.61 -16.37 31.14
C PHE A 139 90.47 -17.89 31.04
#